data_AF-A0A0R2XCV1-F1
#
_entry.id   AF-A0A0R2XCV1-F1
#
_cell.length_a   1.000
_cell.length_b   1.000
_cell.length_c   1.000
_cell.angle_alpha   90.00
_cell.angle_beta   90.00
_cell.angle_gamma   90.00
#
_symmetry.space_group_name_H-M   'P 1'
#
loop_
_entity.id
_entity.type
_entity.pdbx_description
1 polymer ?
#
loop_
_entity_poly.entity_id
_entity_poly.type
_entity_poly.pdbx_seq_one_letter_code
_entity_poly.pdbx_strand_id
1 'polypeptide(L)'
;MKTTMDIDDSLLLAAKATAVRRGTTLRAVVEHALRREVEPVGYARRDSECCYEVNERGMPYLKSSGGQQVTSAAVYELMDEEGI
;
A
#
# COMPACT_ATOMS: atom_id res chain seq x y z
N MET A 1 4.01 24.62 -4.41
CA MET A 1 3.07 25.60 -5.03
C MET A 1 1.89 25.80 -4.09
N LYS A 2 1.32 27.01 -4.02
CA LYS A 2 0.08 27.27 -3.29
C LYS A 2 -1.06 27.34 -4.30
N THR A 3 -2.11 26.55 -4.06
CA THR A 3 -3.30 26.50 -4.91
C THR A 3 -4.52 26.77 -4.03
N THR A 4 -5.46 27.57 -4.54
CA THR A 4 -6.75 27.80 -3.91
C THR A 4 -7.80 27.08 -4.75
N MET A 5 -8.72 26.36 -4.11
CA MET A 5 -9.82 25.65 -4.75
C MET A 5 -11.07 25.75 -3.87
N ASP A 6 -12.23 25.83 -4.48
CA ASP A 6 -13.51 25.78 -3.77
C ASP A 6 -13.84 24.32 -3.41
N ILE A 7 -14.26 24.09 -2.17
CA ILE A 7 -14.67 22.78 -1.65
C ILE A 7 -15.84 22.96 -0.69
N ASP A 8 -16.75 21.99 -0.66
CA ASP A 8 -17.85 22.00 0.30
C ASP A 8 -17.33 21.93 1.75
N ASP A 9 -17.96 22.67 2.65
CA ASP A 9 -17.61 22.70 4.08
C ASP A 9 -17.71 21.31 4.72
N SER A 10 -18.70 20.51 4.31
CA SER A 10 -18.89 19.14 4.79
C SER A 10 -17.69 18.25 4.39
N LEU A 11 -17.18 18.41 3.18
CA LEU A 11 -16.01 17.69 2.68
C LEU A 11 -14.73 18.15 3.40
N LEU A 12 -14.57 19.45 3.63
CA LEU A 12 -13.45 20.00 4.38
C LEU A 12 -13.43 19.45 5.82
N LEU A 13 -14.58 19.37 6.47
CA LEU A 13 -14.73 18.80 7.82
C LEU A 13 -14.32 17.32 7.83
N ALA A 14 -14.81 16.53 6.88
CA ALA A 14 -14.47 15.12 6.74
C ALA A 14 -12.97 14.89 6.48
N ALA A 15 -12.36 15.75 5.65
CA ALA A 15 -10.93 15.69 5.35
C ALA A 15 -10.08 16.01 6.59
N LYS A 16 -10.46 17.02 7.38
CA LYS A 16 -9.79 17.34 8.66
C LYS A 16 -9.89 16.18 9.66
N ALA A 17 -11.07 15.59 9.82
CA ALA A 17 -11.25 14.43 10.67
C ALA A 17 -10.39 13.25 10.22
N THR A 18 -10.25 13.05 8.91
CA THR A 18 -9.37 12.01 8.33
C THR A 18 -7.90 12.28 8.64
N ALA A 19 -7.46 13.53 8.56
CA ALA A 19 -6.09 13.92 8.89
C ALA A 19 -5.76 13.58 10.35
N VAL A 20 -6.65 13.93 11.29
CA VAL A 20 -6.50 13.59 12.72
C VAL A 20 -6.44 12.08 12.93
N ARG A 21 -7.40 11.32 12.38
CA ARG A 21 -7.42 9.85 12.52
C ARG A 21 -6.16 9.17 12.01
N ARG A 22 -5.54 9.71 10.95
CA ARG A 22 -4.31 9.16 10.35
C ARG A 22 -3.02 9.75 10.94
N GLY A 23 -3.10 10.64 11.93
CA GLY A 23 -1.93 11.30 12.49
C GLY A 23 -1.15 12.12 11.46
N THR A 24 -1.84 12.73 10.50
CA THR A 24 -1.22 13.48 9.39
C THR A 24 -1.85 14.85 9.20
N THR A 25 -1.39 15.62 8.21
CA THR A 25 -1.91 16.96 7.92
C THR A 25 -3.01 16.92 6.85
N LEU A 26 -3.92 17.90 6.89
CA LEU A 26 -4.93 18.08 5.83
C LEU A 26 -4.28 18.18 4.45
N ARG A 27 -3.15 18.89 4.36
CA ARG A 27 -2.37 19.02 3.12
C ARG A 27 -1.93 17.66 2.58
N ALA A 28 -1.38 16.78 3.44
CA ALA A 28 -0.95 15.45 3.04
C ALA A 28 -2.13 14.58 2.57
N VAL A 29 -3.29 14.70 3.22
CA VAL A 29 -4.52 14.01 2.79
C VAL A 29 -4.93 14.46 1.39
N VAL A 30 -4.96 15.77 1.13
CA VAL A 30 -5.36 16.34 -0.16
C VAL A 30 -4.35 15.98 -1.25
N GLU A 31 -3.06 16.15 -1.01
CA GLU A 31 -2.01 15.78 -1.99
C GLU A 31 -2.03 14.28 -2.31
N HIS A 32 -2.24 13.41 -1.32
CA HIS A 32 -2.34 11.98 -1.54
C HIS A 32 -3.58 11.58 -2.36
N ALA A 33 -4.73 12.20 -2.06
CA ALA A 33 -5.96 11.96 -2.82
C ALA A 33 -5.82 12.41 -4.27
N LEU A 34 -5.25 13.60 -4.51
CA LEU A 34 -4.99 14.13 -5.85
C LEU A 34 -4.01 13.24 -6.62
N ARG A 35 -2.93 12.78 -5.98
CA ARG A 35 -1.96 11.87 -6.61
C ARG A 35 -2.64 10.57 -7.04
N ARG A 36 -3.47 9.98 -6.19
CA ARG A 36 -4.22 8.77 -6.52
C ARG A 36 -5.17 8.96 -7.70
N GLU A 37 -5.76 10.15 -7.83
CA GLU A 37 -6.71 10.47 -8.90
C GLU A 37 -6.03 10.66 -10.26
N VAL A 38 -4.86 11.31 -10.27
CA VAL A 38 -4.12 11.58 -11.51
C VAL A 38 -3.20 10.43 -11.92
N GLU A 39 -2.99 9.46 -11.04
CA GLU A 39 -2.24 8.25 -11.36
C GLU A 39 -3.01 7.44 -12.42
N PRO A 40 -2.42 7.20 -13.60
CA PRO A 40 -3.06 6.41 -14.64
C PRO A 40 -3.40 5.00 -14.12
N VAL A 41 -4.68 4.61 -14.25
CA VAL A 41 -5.30 3.36 -13.77
C VAL A 41 -4.64 2.07 -14.31
N GLY A 42 -3.62 2.18 -15.17
CA GLY A 42 -2.86 1.06 -15.74
C GLY A 42 -1.44 0.86 -15.22
N TYR A 43 -0.96 1.70 -14.29
CA TYR A 43 0.38 1.53 -13.73
C TYR A 43 0.30 1.30 -12.23
N ALA A 44 0.13 0.03 -11.86
CA ALA A 44 0.64 -0.48 -10.59
C ALA A 44 1.99 0.18 -10.32
N ARG A 45 2.16 0.75 -9.11
CA ARG A 45 3.39 1.38 -8.61
C ARG A 45 4.61 0.97 -9.43
N ARG A 46 5.08 1.87 -10.28
CA ARG A 46 6.37 1.70 -10.95
C ARG A 46 7.53 2.06 -10.00
N ASP A 47 7.34 1.77 -8.72
CA ASP A 47 8.34 1.93 -7.68
C ASP A 47 8.79 0.51 -7.28
N SER A 48 10.01 0.18 -7.71
CA SER A 48 10.80 -0.97 -7.26
C SER A 48 10.14 -2.33 -7.45
N GLU A 49 10.45 -3.01 -8.56
CA GLU A 49 10.28 -4.46 -8.77
C GLU A 49 9.21 -5.09 -7.86
N CYS A 50 7.92 -4.88 -8.14
CA CYS A 50 6.85 -5.49 -7.36
C CYS A 50 7.17 -6.97 -7.13
N CYS A 51 7.32 -7.37 -5.86
CA CYS A 51 7.72 -8.71 -5.43
C CYS A 51 6.60 -9.74 -5.63
N TYR A 52 5.49 -9.32 -6.25
CA TYR A 52 4.32 -10.15 -6.51
C TYR A 52 3.83 -9.96 -7.95
N GLU A 53 3.19 -11.00 -8.46
CA GLU A 53 2.45 -11.07 -9.73
C GLU A 53 1.00 -11.43 -9.43
N VAL A 54 0.09 -11.25 -10.38
CA VAL A 54 -1.34 -11.53 -10.21
C VAL A 54 -1.72 -12.66 -11.14
N ASN A 55 -2.33 -13.72 -10.61
CA ASN A 55 -2.76 -14.86 -11.42
C ASN A 55 -4.05 -14.57 -12.21
N GLU A 56 -4.45 -15.50 -13.08
CA GLU A 56 -5.66 -15.39 -13.91
C GLU A 56 -6.96 -15.17 -13.10
N ARG A 57 -6.95 -15.50 -11.81
CA ARG A 57 -8.08 -15.32 -10.88
C ARG A 57 -8.03 -13.98 -10.14
N GLY A 58 -7.09 -13.10 -10.48
CA GLY A 58 -6.91 -11.80 -9.83
C GLY A 58 -6.23 -11.87 -8.45
N MET A 59 -5.67 -13.03 -8.07
CA MET A 59 -5.03 -13.20 -6.77
C MET A 59 -3.53 -12.91 -6.86
N PRO A 60 -2.97 -12.09 -5.96
CA PRO A 60 -1.53 -11.82 -5.93
C PRO A 60 -0.76 -13.05 -5.42
N TYR A 61 0.37 -13.37 -6.05
CA TYR A 61 1.35 -14.37 -5.62
C TYR A 61 2.75 -13.77 -5.66
N LEU A 62 3.62 -14.17 -4.73
CA LEU A 62 5.00 -13.68 -4.70
C LEU A 62 5.78 -14.22 -5.90
N LYS A 63 6.63 -13.38 -6.49
CA LYS A 63 7.59 -13.81 -7.50
C LYS A 63 8.53 -14.83 -6.88
N SER A 64 8.87 -15.87 -7.63
CA SER A 64 9.90 -16.81 -7.21
C SER A 64 11.24 -16.07 -7.11
N SER A 65 11.62 -15.66 -5.90
CA SER A 65 13.00 -15.31 -5.60
C SER A 65 13.74 -16.63 -5.60
N GLY A 66 14.57 -16.92 -6.62
CA GLY A 66 15.28 -18.20 -6.81
C GLY A 66 16.23 -18.64 -5.69
N GLY A 67 16.01 -18.22 -4.45
CA GLY A 67 16.60 -18.76 -3.23
C GLY A 67 15.87 -19.99 -2.70
N GLN A 68 16.25 -20.38 -1.49
CA GLN A 68 15.83 -21.62 -0.84
C GLN A 68 14.31 -21.71 -0.71
N GLN A 69 13.73 -22.80 -1.22
CA GLN A 69 12.31 -23.10 -1.05
C GLN A 69 12.05 -23.35 0.44
N VAL A 70 11.27 -22.47 1.07
CA VAL A 70 10.82 -22.67 2.45
C VAL A 70 9.77 -23.79 2.43
N THR A 71 10.17 -24.97 2.92
CA THR A 71 9.28 -26.12 3.07
C THR A 71 8.70 -26.15 4.48
N SER A 72 7.58 -26.85 4.67
CA SER A 72 7.01 -27.06 6.01
C SER A 72 8.01 -27.75 6.94
N ALA A 73 8.84 -28.67 6.43
CA ALA A 73 9.89 -29.32 7.19
C ALA A 73 10.92 -28.30 7.74
N ALA A 74 11.37 -27.35 6.92
CA ALA A 74 12.29 -26.30 7.36
C ALA A 74 11.68 -25.38 8.43
N VAL A 75 10.37 -25.15 8.37
CA VAL A 75 9.66 -24.37 9.40
C VAL A 75 9.61 -25.13 10.73
N TYR A 76 9.31 -26.43 10.70
CA TYR A 76 9.29 -27.24 11.94
C TYR A 76 10.66 -27.36 12.59
N GLU A 77 11.72 -27.53 11.81
CA GLU A 77 13.09 -27.53 12.34
C GLU A 77 13.44 -26.20 13.05
N LEU A 78 13.06 -25.06 12.45
CA LEU A 78 13.25 -23.75 13.08
C LEU A 78 12.42 -23.57 14.36
N MET A 79 11.20 -24.10 14.39
CA MET A 79 10.34 -24.04 15.57
C MET A 79 10.92 -24.87 16.73
N ASP A 80 11.43 -26.07 16.43
CA ASP A 80 12.11 -26.93 17.41
C ASP A 80 13.38 -26.26 17.96
N GLU A 81 14.15 -25.54 17.12
CA GLU A 81 15.35 -24.78 17.53
C GLU A 81 15.01 -23.58 18.43
N GLU A 82 13.92 -22.87 18.17
CA GLU A 82 13.48 -21.71 18.97
C GLU A 82 12.63 -22.10 20.20
N GLY A 83 12.31 -23.38 20.37
CA GLY A 83 11.56 -23.90 21.52
C GLY A 83 10.08 -23.50 21.53
N ILE A 84 9.49 -23.32 20.34
CA ILE A 84 8.06 -22.97 20.12
C ILE A 84 7.29 -24.09 19.42
#